data_AF-A0A1Q9MRR9-F1
#
_entry.id   AF-A0A1Q9MRR9-F1
#
_cell.length_a   1.000
_cell.length_b   1.000
_cell.length_c   1.000
_cell.angle_alpha   90.00
_cell.angle_beta   90.00
_cell.angle_gamma   90.00
#
_symmetry.space_group_name_H-M   'P 1'
#
loop_
_entity.id
_entity.type
_entity.pdbx_description
1 polymer ?
#
loop_
_entity_poly.entity_id
_entity_poly.type
_entity_poly.pdbx_seq_one_letter_code
_entity_poly.pdbx_strand_id
1 'polypeptide(L)'
;MGVSRLIRDVYIIIAATGQCIYHKSYSRTPVDETLVSGFLGAMGTTITMMQEGVVKNVPASTYSFTYTHAKGFLYVICTDQDDDKQIIATKVGEIMQVCVEKNYTVMLQNPNLTKEKRLEIEDTLDKILTTEIKVALVGFGGIGKTTMYRLVQGQEIPLDNLPTMFVTYKKLEEKIADQEILLWDFAGQERFTPLWPMLLRGTQVILLVTDSTVENVLQTKRVFIGMIKKTKPEAIVYAIANKQDRPKAMSAKLVSRVLGVDTYEMCAIDPSERQKLQGIITQGITAYLKQQKEKENRI
;
A
#
# COMPACT_ATOMS: atom_id res chain seq x y z
N MET A 1 -0.49 -13.61 -5.71
CA MET A 1 -0.83 -13.04 -4.39
C MET A 1 0.13 -11.91 -4.05
N GLY A 2 -0.12 -10.74 -4.63
CA GLY A 2 0.55 -9.49 -4.28
C GLY A 2 -0.34 -8.63 -3.44
N VAL A 3 -0.59 -9.08 -2.23
CA VAL A 3 -1.50 -8.38 -1.35
C VAL A 3 -0.75 -7.27 -0.67
N SER A 4 -1.36 -6.08 -0.70
CA SER A 4 -1.08 -4.98 0.21
C SER A 4 -0.60 -5.49 1.58
N ARG A 5 0.63 -5.13 2.00
CA ARG A 5 1.15 -5.56 3.31
C ARG A 5 0.36 -4.99 4.50
N LEU A 6 -0.73 -4.25 4.27
CA LEU A 6 -1.65 -3.80 5.31
C LEU A 6 -2.58 -4.93 5.78
N ILE A 7 -3.01 -5.83 4.89
CA ILE A 7 -4.02 -6.84 5.22
C ILE A 7 -3.36 -8.20 5.41
N ARG A 8 -3.54 -8.80 6.58
CA ARG A 8 -3.08 -10.17 6.87
C ARG A 8 -4.16 -11.19 6.61
N ASP A 9 -5.32 -11.00 7.22
CA ASP A 9 -6.41 -11.96 7.17
C ASP A 9 -7.74 -11.24 7.16
N VAL A 10 -8.71 -11.84 6.48
CA VAL A 10 -10.10 -11.38 6.48
C VAL A 10 -10.99 -12.52 6.89
N TYR A 11 -11.93 -12.22 7.80
CA TYR A 11 -12.90 -13.17 8.31
C TYR A 11 -14.32 -12.62 8.16
N ILE A 12 -15.25 -13.50 7.80
CA ILE A 12 -16.69 -13.27 7.95
C ILE A 12 -17.21 -14.36 8.87
N ILE A 13 -17.84 -13.94 9.96
CA ILE A 13 -18.22 -14.81 11.08
C ILE A 13 -19.71 -14.62 11.38
N ILE A 14 -20.40 -15.71 11.71
CA ILE A 14 -21.76 -15.66 12.26
C ILE A 14 -21.66 -15.16 13.70
N ALA A 15 -22.22 -13.97 13.99
CA ALA A 15 -22.06 -13.31 15.27
C ALA A 15 -22.63 -14.13 16.44
N ALA A 16 -23.73 -14.87 16.22
CA ALA A 16 -24.39 -15.65 17.26
C ALA A 16 -23.62 -16.91 17.67
N THR A 17 -22.86 -17.52 16.75
CA THR A 17 -22.18 -18.81 16.97
C THR A 17 -20.66 -18.70 17.02
N GLY A 18 -20.10 -17.58 16.54
CA GLY A 18 -18.66 -17.45 16.33
C GLY A 18 -18.13 -18.28 15.16
N GLN A 19 -19.01 -18.93 14.38
CA GLN A 19 -18.60 -19.76 13.26
C GLN A 19 -18.07 -18.90 12.11
N CYS A 20 -16.83 -19.16 11.69
CA CYS A 20 -16.23 -18.55 10.51
C CYS A 20 -16.81 -19.17 9.23
N ILE A 21 -17.45 -18.37 8.39
CA ILE A 21 -18.03 -18.78 7.09
C ILE A 21 -17.16 -18.39 5.90
N TYR A 22 -16.23 -17.46 6.11
CA TYR A 22 -15.22 -17.10 5.12
C TYR A 22 -13.95 -16.68 5.83
N HIS A 23 -12.83 -17.23 5.37
CA HIS A 23 -11.49 -16.82 5.76
C HIS A 23 -10.61 -16.78 4.52
N LYS A 24 -9.82 -15.73 4.40
CA LYS A 24 -8.74 -15.66 3.42
C LYS A 24 -7.52 -15.01 4.06
N SER A 25 -6.38 -15.70 3.93
CA SER A 25 -5.10 -15.16 4.33
C SER A 25 -4.39 -14.53 3.14
N TYR A 26 -3.86 -13.36 3.38
CA TYR A 26 -3.15 -12.52 2.43
C TYR A 26 -1.66 -12.39 2.79
N SER A 27 -1.27 -12.80 3.99
CA SER A 27 0.12 -12.88 4.45
C SER A 27 0.69 -14.30 4.30
N ARG A 28 2.01 -14.40 4.12
CA ARG A 28 2.73 -15.68 4.16
C ARG A 28 2.98 -16.18 5.58
N THR A 29 2.94 -15.28 6.56
CA THR A 29 3.05 -15.64 7.97
C THR A 29 1.64 -15.65 8.57
N PRO A 30 1.14 -16.81 9.02
CA PRO A 30 -0.18 -16.89 9.60
C PRO A 30 -0.25 -16.04 10.86
N VAL A 31 -1.42 -15.44 11.10
CA VAL A 31 -1.74 -14.83 12.40
C VAL A 31 -1.87 -15.95 13.42
N ASP A 32 -1.42 -15.69 14.64
CA ASP A 32 -1.48 -16.65 15.74
C ASP A 32 -2.95 -17.06 16.03
N GLU A 33 -3.25 -18.35 15.89
CA GLU A 33 -4.60 -18.90 16.11
C GLU A 33 -5.12 -18.64 17.52
N THR A 34 -4.25 -18.51 18.52
CA THR A 34 -4.65 -18.18 19.90
C THR A 34 -5.15 -16.73 20.01
N LEU A 35 -4.57 -15.81 19.23
CA LEU A 35 -5.05 -14.42 19.16
C LEU A 35 -6.36 -14.33 18.41
N VAL A 36 -6.51 -15.08 17.31
CA VAL A 36 -7.77 -15.14 16.55
C VAL A 36 -8.88 -15.73 17.43
N SER A 37 -8.64 -16.87 18.07
CA SER A 37 -9.63 -17.51 18.96
C SER A 37 -9.94 -16.66 20.20
N GLY A 38 -8.94 -15.99 20.79
CA GLY A 38 -9.13 -15.04 21.88
C GLY A 38 -9.98 -13.84 21.48
N PHE A 39 -9.74 -13.27 20.29
CA PHE A 39 -10.56 -12.21 19.72
C PHE A 39 -12.00 -12.68 19.48
N LEU A 40 -12.19 -13.83 18.81
CA LEU A 40 -13.52 -14.39 18.53
C LEU A 40 -14.29 -14.69 19.83
N GLY A 41 -13.61 -15.22 20.85
CA GLY A 41 -14.18 -15.51 22.16
C GLY A 41 -14.64 -14.25 22.90
N ALA A 42 -13.84 -13.17 22.89
CA ALA A 42 -14.19 -11.90 23.51
C ALA A 42 -15.40 -11.22 22.84
N MET A 43 -15.60 -11.49 21.56
CA MET A 43 -16.59 -10.85 20.71
C MET A 43 -18.00 -11.45 20.82
N GLY A 44 -18.13 -12.74 21.17
CA GLY A 44 -19.40 -13.48 21.17
C GLY A 44 -20.53 -12.87 22.02
N THR A 45 -20.19 -12.25 23.16
CA THR A 45 -21.19 -11.62 24.06
C THR A 45 -21.37 -10.13 23.84
N THR A 46 -20.41 -9.48 23.16
CA THR A 46 -20.33 -8.02 23.05
C THR A 46 -20.96 -7.51 21.76
N ILE A 47 -20.97 -8.30 20.68
CA ILE A 47 -21.47 -7.88 19.36
C ILE A 47 -22.97 -7.55 19.39
N THR A 48 -23.79 -8.34 20.09
CA THR A 48 -25.25 -8.16 20.11
C THR A 48 -25.70 -6.86 20.79
N MET A 49 -24.81 -6.24 21.57
CA MET A 49 -25.05 -4.96 22.25
C MET A 49 -24.50 -3.76 21.46
N MET A 50 -23.85 -3.98 20.32
CA MET A 50 -23.32 -2.91 19.48
C MET A 50 -24.36 -2.36 18.52
N GLN A 51 -24.21 -1.11 18.12
CA GLN A 51 -24.95 -0.56 16.97
C GLN A 51 -24.39 -1.14 15.66
N GLU A 52 -25.28 -1.56 14.76
CA GLU A 52 -24.89 -2.04 13.43
C GLU A 52 -24.09 -0.98 12.66
N GLY A 53 -23.11 -1.41 11.87
CA GLY A 53 -22.29 -0.55 11.04
C GLY A 53 -21.16 0.21 11.76
N VAL A 54 -21.15 0.24 13.09
CA VAL A 54 -20.07 0.90 13.85
C VAL A 54 -18.78 0.08 13.78
N VAL A 55 -17.74 0.69 13.21
CA VAL A 55 -16.41 0.09 13.13
C VAL A 55 -15.67 0.24 14.46
N LYS A 56 -15.04 -0.85 14.92
CA LYS A 56 -14.18 -0.88 16.10
C LYS A 56 -12.81 -1.46 15.77
N ASN A 57 -11.84 -1.16 16.63
CA ASN A 57 -10.47 -1.63 16.52
C ASN A 57 -10.00 -2.21 17.86
N VAL A 58 -9.39 -3.40 17.83
CA VAL A 58 -8.85 -4.10 19.00
C VAL A 58 -7.39 -4.45 18.72
N PRO A 59 -6.43 -3.80 19.38
CA PRO A 59 -5.03 -4.19 19.31
C PRO A 59 -4.80 -5.51 20.05
N ALA A 60 -3.96 -6.38 19.49
CA ALA A 60 -3.65 -7.70 20.03
C ALA A 60 -2.19 -8.07 19.73
N SER A 61 -1.31 -7.87 20.71
CA SER A 61 0.14 -8.01 20.53
C SER A 61 0.62 -7.17 19.33
N THR A 62 1.36 -7.75 18.38
CA THR A 62 1.82 -7.09 17.16
C THR A 62 0.75 -6.91 16.07
N TYR A 63 -0.49 -7.32 16.33
CA TYR A 63 -1.60 -7.27 15.38
C TYR A 63 -2.71 -6.33 15.83
N SER A 64 -3.61 -6.04 14.89
CA SER A 64 -4.75 -5.17 15.09
C SER A 64 -5.95 -5.76 14.35
N PHE A 65 -7.04 -6.01 15.08
CA PHE A 65 -8.31 -6.51 14.56
C PHE A 65 -9.29 -5.34 14.43
N THR A 66 -9.63 -4.99 13.21
CA THR A 66 -10.66 -3.98 12.92
C THR A 66 -11.90 -4.69 12.41
N TYR A 67 -13.07 -4.35 12.96
CA TYR A 67 -14.30 -5.07 12.65
C TYR A 67 -15.55 -4.18 12.68
N THR A 68 -16.58 -4.64 11.99
CA THR A 68 -17.95 -4.10 12.06
C THR A 68 -18.94 -5.26 12.01
N HIS A 69 -20.20 -4.99 12.32
CA HIS A 69 -21.25 -6.01 12.23
C HIS A 69 -22.51 -5.47 11.55
N ALA A 70 -23.18 -6.35 10.82
CA ALA A 70 -24.49 -6.10 10.23
C ALA A 70 -25.20 -7.43 9.92
N LYS A 71 -26.52 -7.46 10.09
CA LYS A 71 -27.37 -8.61 9.73
C LYS A 71 -26.95 -9.93 10.38
N GLY A 72 -26.44 -9.89 11.61
CA GLY A 72 -25.99 -11.07 12.34
C GLY A 72 -24.62 -11.61 11.92
N PHE A 73 -23.87 -10.89 11.09
CA PHE A 73 -22.50 -11.25 10.69
C PHE A 73 -21.50 -10.22 11.20
N LEU A 74 -20.32 -10.71 11.57
CA LEU A 74 -19.14 -9.92 11.91
C LEU A 74 -18.17 -9.96 10.73
N TYR A 75 -17.70 -8.79 10.31
CA TYR A 75 -16.71 -8.61 9.26
C TYR A 75 -15.43 -8.12 9.91
N VAL A 76 -14.33 -8.85 9.74
CA VAL A 76 -13.08 -8.62 10.46
C VAL A 76 -11.92 -8.55 9.49
N ILE A 77 -11.09 -7.54 9.63
CA ILE A 77 -9.78 -7.44 9.00
C ILE A 77 -8.71 -7.48 10.08
N CYS A 78 -7.73 -8.37 9.93
CA CYS A 78 -6.52 -8.42 10.74
C CYS A 78 -5.35 -7.78 9.98
N THR A 79 -4.58 -6.95 10.68
CA THR A 79 -3.47 -6.13 10.16
C THR A 79 -2.30 -6.11 11.14
N ASP A 80 -1.12 -5.59 10.75
CA ASP A 80 -0.08 -5.26 11.74
C ASP A 80 -0.58 -4.08 12.61
N GLN A 81 -0.12 -4.00 13.86
CA GLN A 81 -0.62 -2.99 14.81
C GLN A 81 -0.41 -1.53 14.34
N ASP A 82 0.64 -1.30 13.56
CA ASP A 82 1.06 0.04 13.09
C ASP A 82 0.39 0.47 11.78
N ASP A 83 -0.50 -0.37 11.21
CA ASP A 83 -1.20 -0.06 9.96
C ASP A 83 -2.28 1.01 10.15
N ASP A 84 -2.58 1.76 9.09
CA ASP A 84 -3.51 2.91 9.12
C ASP A 84 -4.94 2.47 9.42
N LYS A 85 -5.40 2.77 10.63
CA LYS A 85 -6.71 2.35 11.14
C LYS A 85 -7.89 2.95 10.36
N GLN A 86 -7.73 4.14 9.79
CA GLN A 86 -8.81 4.80 9.07
C GLN A 86 -9.02 4.15 7.71
N ILE A 87 -7.94 3.83 7.01
CA ILE A 87 -7.96 3.04 5.77
C ILE A 87 -8.62 1.67 6.02
N ILE A 88 -8.20 0.97 7.07
CA ILE A 88 -8.74 -0.35 7.40
C ILE A 88 -10.23 -0.26 7.75
N ALA A 89 -10.63 0.77 8.51
CA ALA A 89 -12.04 0.97 8.86
C ALA A 89 -12.93 1.18 7.64
N THR A 90 -12.46 1.96 6.64
CA THR A 90 -13.15 2.12 5.36
C THR A 90 -13.31 0.77 4.65
N LYS A 91 -12.24 -0.03 4.53
CA LYS A 91 -12.28 -1.34 3.86
C LYS A 91 -13.22 -2.33 4.55
N VAL A 92 -13.20 -2.39 5.89
CA VAL A 92 -14.14 -3.22 6.67
C VAL A 92 -15.59 -2.81 6.39
N GLY A 93 -15.86 -1.51 6.32
CA GLY A 93 -17.18 -0.97 5.99
C GLY A 93 -17.64 -1.33 4.57
N GLU A 94 -16.76 -1.19 3.58
CA GLU A 94 -17.04 -1.56 2.18
C GLU A 94 -17.32 -3.06 2.01
N ILE A 95 -16.55 -3.92 2.70
CA ILE A 95 -16.81 -5.36 2.72
C ILE A 95 -18.19 -5.66 3.30
N MET A 96 -18.51 -5.06 4.45
CA MET A 96 -19.83 -5.23 5.07
C MET A 96 -20.94 -4.81 4.10
N GLN A 97 -20.81 -3.62 3.50
CA GLN A 97 -21.80 -3.08 2.58
C GLN A 97 -22.01 -3.99 1.36
N VAL A 98 -20.94 -4.38 0.66
CA VAL A 98 -21.06 -5.22 -0.53
C VAL A 98 -21.62 -6.61 -0.21
N CYS A 99 -21.24 -7.17 0.95
CA CYS A 99 -21.74 -8.47 1.38
C CYS A 99 -23.24 -8.44 1.70
N VAL A 100 -23.72 -7.36 2.31
CA VAL A 100 -25.15 -7.15 2.59
C VAL A 100 -25.92 -6.93 1.30
N GLU A 101 -25.45 -6.03 0.43
CA GLU A 101 -26.14 -5.69 -0.82
C GLU A 101 -26.24 -6.87 -1.79
N LYS A 102 -25.17 -7.68 -1.90
CA LYS A 102 -25.12 -8.83 -2.81
C LYS A 102 -25.52 -10.16 -2.16
N ASN A 103 -25.97 -10.15 -0.91
CA ASN A 103 -26.32 -11.35 -0.12
C ASN A 103 -25.21 -12.40 -0.04
N TYR A 104 -23.93 -11.99 -0.04
CA TYR A 104 -22.80 -12.91 -0.02
C TYR A 104 -22.73 -13.74 1.26
N THR A 105 -23.13 -13.18 2.41
CA THR A 105 -23.13 -13.93 3.69
C THR A 105 -24.10 -15.10 3.67
N VAL A 106 -25.25 -14.98 3.00
CA VAL A 106 -26.21 -16.08 2.81
C VAL A 106 -25.64 -17.12 1.85
N MET A 107 -25.03 -16.68 0.76
CA MET A 107 -24.40 -17.58 -0.22
C MET A 107 -23.26 -18.40 0.39
N LEU A 108 -22.41 -17.77 1.21
CA LEU A 108 -21.27 -18.41 1.87
C LEU A 108 -21.66 -19.49 2.89
N GLN A 109 -22.89 -19.43 3.42
CA GLN A 109 -23.44 -20.48 4.28
C GLN A 109 -24.01 -21.66 3.51
N ASN A 110 -24.24 -21.52 2.20
CA ASN A 110 -24.81 -22.60 1.40
C ASN A 110 -23.75 -23.69 1.16
N PRO A 111 -23.94 -24.93 1.65
CA PRO A 111 -22.97 -26.02 1.43
C PRO A 111 -22.82 -26.39 -0.05
N ASN A 112 -23.79 -26.02 -0.90
CA ASN A 112 -23.78 -26.28 -2.34
C ASN A 112 -23.31 -25.08 -3.17
N LEU A 113 -22.65 -24.08 -2.56
CA LEU A 113 -22.10 -22.94 -3.29
C LEU A 113 -21.12 -23.40 -4.37
N THR A 114 -21.36 -22.99 -5.62
CA THR A 114 -20.48 -23.37 -6.73
C THR A 114 -19.12 -22.70 -6.61
N LYS A 115 -18.08 -23.36 -7.14
CA LYS A 115 -16.72 -22.79 -7.18
C LYS A 115 -16.67 -21.44 -7.90
N GLU A 116 -17.39 -21.31 -9.01
CA GLU A 116 -17.48 -20.07 -9.79
C GLU A 116 -18.05 -18.92 -8.97
N LYS A 117 -19.14 -19.17 -8.23
CA LYS A 117 -19.75 -18.13 -7.40
C LYS A 117 -18.89 -17.79 -6.19
N ARG A 118 -18.21 -18.77 -5.61
CA ARG A 118 -17.21 -18.53 -4.55
C ARG A 118 -16.07 -17.65 -5.05
N LEU A 119 -15.56 -17.93 -6.25
CA LEU A 119 -14.51 -17.12 -6.88
C LEU A 119 -14.97 -15.69 -7.18
N GLU A 120 -16.22 -15.48 -7.60
CA GLU A 120 -16.80 -14.14 -7.79
C GLU A 120 -16.85 -13.33 -6.49
N ILE A 121 -17.23 -13.99 -5.38
CA ILE A 121 -17.22 -13.37 -4.05
C ILE A 121 -15.78 -13.00 -3.66
N GLU A 122 -14.85 -13.95 -3.81
CA GLU A 122 -13.43 -13.72 -3.52
C GLU A 122 -12.83 -12.58 -4.34
N ASP A 123 -13.10 -12.51 -5.64
CA ASP A 123 -12.63 -11.43 -6.52
C ASP A 123 -13.21 -10.07 -6.10
N THR A 124 -14.48 -10.04 -5.68
CA THR A 124 -15.10 -8.80 -5.19
C THR A 124 -14.44 -8.33 -3.88
N LEU A 125 -14.21 -9.24 -2.93
CA LEU A 125 -13.55 -8.91 -1.67
C LEU A 125 -12.08 -8.54 -1.87
N ASP A 126 -11.37 -9.27 -2.72
CA ASP A 126 -9.98 -8.98 -3.07
C ASP A 126 -9.84 -7.59 -3.66
N LYS A 127 -10.74 -7.17 -4.55
CA LYS A 127 -10.73 -5.81 -5.10
C LYS A 127 -10.77 -4.78 -3.99
N ILE A 128 -11.72 -4.87 -3.05
CA ILE A 128 -11.83 -3.93 -1.90
C ILE A 128 -10.56 -3.91 -1.05
N LEU A 129 -9.96 -5.08 -0.82
CA LEU A 129 -8.81 -5.23 0.07
C LEU A 129 -7.49 -4.78 -0.57
N THR A 130 -7.36 -4.99 -1.87
CA THR A 130 -6.13 -4.76 -2.64
C THR A 130 -6.07 -3.42 -3.34
N THR A 131 -7.14 -2.62 -3.30
CA THR A 131 -7.28 -1.35 -4.04
C THR A 131 -6.15 -0.34 -3.87
N GLU A 132 -5.37 -0.38 -2.78
CA GLU A 132 -4.38 0.67 -2.53
C GLU A 132 -2.96 0.23 -2.88
N ILE A 133 -2.38 0.93 -3.86
CA ILE A 133 -0.98 0.80 -4.22
C ILE A 133 -0.19 1.94 -3.60
N LYS A 134 0.70 1.58 -2.68
CA LYS A 134 1.65 2.49 -2.06
C LYS A 134 2.85 2.70 -2.98
N VAL A 135 3.01 3.94 -3.40
CA VAL A 135 4.15 4.46 -4.16
C VAL A 135 5.00 5.33 -3.24
N ALA A 136 6.28 5.03 -3.12
CA ALA A 136 7.21 5.71 -2.22
C ALA A 136 8.22 6.58 -2.96
N LEU A 137 8.33 7.86 -2.59
CA LEU A 137 9.42 8.73 -3.02
C LEU A 137 10.60 8.61 -2.05
N VAL A 138 11.73 8.14 -2.56
CA VAL A 138 12.86 7.65 -1.77
C VAL A 138 14.12 8.35 -2.25
N GLY A 139 14.86 9.02 -1.38
CA GLY A 139 16.10 9.74 -1.72
C GLY A 139 16.51 10.75 -0.65
N PHE A 140 17.71 11.32 -0.76
CA PHE A 140 18.26 12.28 0.21
C PHE A 140 17.42 13.57 0.36
N GLY A 141 17.77 14.42 1.33
CA GLY A 141 17.16 15.74 1.50
C GLY A 141 17.50 16.66 0.33
N GLY A 142 16.59 17.59 -0.01
CA GLY A 142 16.86 18.64 -1.00
C GLY A 142 16.93 18.18 -2.47
N ILE A 143 16.69 16.91 -2.76
CA ILE A 143 16.73 16.35 -4.13
C ILE A 143 15.40 16.49 -4.89
N GLY A 144 14.34 17.01 -4.27
CA GLY A 144 13.07 17.37 -4.93
C GLY A 144 11.90 16.40 -4.76
N LYS A 145 11.91 15.52 -3.74
CA LYS A 145 10.80 14.57 -3.48
C LYS A 145 9.48 15.28 -3.18
N THR A 146 9.49 16.24 -2.26
CA THR A 146 8.32 17.06 -1.93
C THR A 146 7.82 17.88 -3.12
N THR A 147 8.74 18.36 -3.96
CA THR A 147 8.41 19.03 -5.22
C THR A 147 7.65 18.09 -6.16
N MET A 148 8.16 16.88 -6.38
CA MET A 148 7.47 15.86 -7.19
C MET A 148 6.12 15.47 -6.60
N TYR A 149 6.04 15.30 -5.28
CA TYR A 149 4.80 15.01 -4.57
C TYR A 149 3.72 16.06 -4.85
N ARG A 150 4.09 17.36 -4.85
CA ARG A 150 3.19 18.46 -5.21
C ARG A 150 2.89 18.52 -6.72
N LEU A 151 3.89 18.27 -7.56
CA LEU A 151 3.75 18.25 -9.01
C LEU A 151 2.69 17.23 -9.47
N VAL A 152 2.73 16.00 -8.95
CA VAL A 152 1.71 14.97 -9.27
C VAL A 152 0.30 15.43 -8.91
N GLN A 153 0.17 16.15 -7.79
CA GLN A 153 -1.12 16.69 -7.33
C GLN A 153 -1.59 17.92 -8.10
N GLY A 154 -0.78 18.46 -9.02
CA GLY A 154 -1.09 19.75 -9.66
C GLY A 154 -1.08 20.92 -8.68
N GLN A 155 -0.38 20.80 -7.55
CA GLN A 155 -0.21 21.88 -6.59
C GLN A 155 0.90 22.82 -7.01
N GLU A 156 0.86 24.06 -6.51
CA GLU A 156 1.94 25.01 -6.73
C GLU A 156 3.28 24.50 -6.18
N ILE A 157 4.30 24.66 -7.01
CA ILE A 157 5.67 24.27 -6.72
C ILE A 157 6.26 25.30 -5.75
N PRO A 158 6.70 24.88 -4.56
CA PRO A 158 7.22 25.81 -3.56
C PRO A 158 8.53 26.43 -4.04
N LEU A 159 8.65 27.75 -3.85
CA LEU A 159 9.89 28.50 -4.08
C LEU A 159 10.91 28.25 -2.96
N ASP A 160 10.45 27.89 -1.76
CA ASP A 160 11.28 27.68 -0.58
C ASP A 160 11.59 26.19 -0.33
N ASN A 161 12.88 25.86 -0.18
CA ASN A 161 13.36 24.51 0.12
C ASN A 161 13.29 24.21 1.62
N LEU A 162 12.10 24.18 2.21
CA LEU A 162 11.92 23.77 3.61
C LEU A 162 12.11 22.24 3.76
N PRO A 163 12.97 21.75 4.67
CA PRO A 163 13.14 20.32 4.89
C PRO A 163 11.85 19.68 5.42
N THR A 164 11.43 18.57 4.80
CA THR A 164 10.32 17.76 5.34
C THR A 164 10.72 17.20 6.70
N MET A 165 9.97 17.56 7.75
CA MET A 165 10.26 17.11 9.11
C MET A 165 9.68 15.72 9.42
N PHE A 166 8.55 15.37 8.78
CA PHE A 166 7.81 14.12 8.99
C PHE A 166 7.48 13.42 7.66
N VAL A 167 6.67 12.36 7.72
CA VAL A 167 6.14 11.63 6.56
C VAL A 167 4.84 12.28 6.13
N THR A 168 4.69 12.55 4.83
CA THR A 168 3.43 13.02 4.24
C THR A 168 2.95 11.95 3.26
N TYR A 169 1.67 11.59 3.31
CA TYR A 169 1.06 10.76 2.27
C TYR A 169 -0.28 11.35 1.85
N LYS A 170 -0.67 11.07 0.61
CA LYS A 170 -2.00 11.39 0.11
C LYS A 170 -2.41 10.43 -1.00
N LYS A 171 -3.72 10.22 -1.06
CA LYS A 171 -4.41 9.51 -2.13
C LYS A 171 -4.44 10.38 -3.39
N LEU A 172 -3.91 9.88 -4.51
CA LEU A 172 -4.07 10.53 -5.80
C LEU A 172 -5.53 10.43 -6.24
N GLU A 173 -6.05 11.49 -6.86
CA GLU A 173 -7.44 11.53 -7.36
C GLU A 173 -7.65 10.56 -8.53
N GLU A 174 -6.61 10.37 -9.34
CA GLU A 174 -6.62 9.41 -10.45
C GLU A 174 -6.42 7.98 -9.93
N LYS A 175 -7.31 7.08 -10.38
CA LYS A 175 -7.14 5.64 -10.21
C LYS A 175 -6.38 5.06 -11.39
N ILE A 176 -5.57 4.04 -11.14
CA ILE A 176 -4.86 3.28 -12.19
C ILE A 176 -5.28 1.82 -12.09
N ALA A 177 -5.89 1.30 -13.16
CA ALA A 177 -6.45 -0.06 -13.18
C ALA A 177 -7.39 -0.33 -11.97
N ASP A 178 -8.27 0.64 -11.68
CA ASP A 178 -9.19 0.65 -10.52
C ASP A 178 -8.52 0.66 -9.14
N GLN A 179 -7.20 0.84 -9.09
CA GLN A 179 -6.43 0.96 -7.86
C GLN A 179 -6.32 2.43 -7.43
N GLU A 180 -6.56 2.66 -6.16
CA GLU A 180 -6.24 3.87 -5.43
C GLU A 180 -4.73 3.94 -5.19
N ILE A 181 -4.16 5.14 -5.29
CA ILE A 181 -2.71 5.31 -5.24
C ILE A 181 -2.37 6.16 -4.04
N LEU A 182 -1.58 5.60 -3.13
CA LEU A 182 -1.04 6.35 -2.01
C LEU A 182 0.39 6.77 -2.35
N LEU A 183 0.60 8.06 -2.59
CA LEU A 183 1.93 8.61 -2.81
C LEU A 183 2.51 9.07 -1.47
N TRP A 184 3.66 8.50 -1.10
CA TRP A 184 4.35 8.78 0.16
C TRP A 184 5.61 9.61 -0.09
N ASP A 185 5.68 10.79 0.54
CA ASP A 185 6.86 11.64 0.60
C ASP A 185 7.53 11.50 1.97
N PHE A 186 8.76 10.99 1.97
CA PHE A 186 9.53 10.77 3.18
C PHE A 186 10.55 11.89 3.40
N ALA A 187 10.75 12.26 4.66
CA ALA A 187 11.87 13.10 5.07
C ALA A 187 13.21 12.45 4.63
N GLY A 188 13.96 13.17 3.79
CA GLY A 188 15.21 12.67 3.20
C GLY A 188 16.46 12.89 4.04
N GLN A 189 16.34 13.37 5.27
CA GLN A 189 17.50 13.70 6.09
C GLN A 189 18.18 12.41 6.55
N GLU A 190 19.52 12.37 6.48
CA GLU A 190 20.30 11.17 6.78
C GLU A 190 20.03 10.60 8.19
N ARG A 191 19.72 11.47 9.15
CA ARG A 191 19.34 11.08 10.52
C ARG A 191 18.12 10.17 10.60
N PHE A 192 17.26 10.17 9.58
CA PHE A 192 16.07 9.33 9.50
C PHE A 192 16.30 8.01 8.74
N THR A 193 17.48 7.79 8.14
CA THR A 193 17.84 6.55 7.42
C THR A 193 17.47 5.25 8.18
N PRO A 194 17.67 5.15 9.51
CA PRO A 194 17.27 3.95 10.27
C PRO A 194 15.77 3.61 10.21
N LEU A 195 14.90 4.59 9.95
CA LEU A 195 13.46 4.40 9.88
C LEU A 195 13.00 3.88 8.51
N TRP A 196 13.84 3.91 7.48
CA TRP A 196 13.43 3.60 6.10
C TRP A 196 12.92 2.17 5.92
N PRO A 197 13.50 1.13 6.56
CA PRO A 197 12.93 -0.20 6.49
C PRO A 197 11.48 -0.29 6.96
N MET A 198 11.16 0.43 8.03
CA MET A 198 9.79 0.55 8.56
C MET A 198 8.91 1.36 7.62
N LEU A 199 9.38 2.52 7.16
CA LEU A 199 8.63 3.43 6.30
C LEU A 199 8.29 2.83 4.92
N LEU A 200 9.17 1.98 4.39
CA LEU A 200 8.94 1.25 3.15
C LEU A 200 7.95 0.10 3.31
N ARG A 201 7.60 -0.34 4.53
CA ARG A 201 6.62 -1.42 4.73
C ARG A 201 5.32 -1.07 3.98
N GLY A 202 4.74 -2.10 3.35
CA GLY A 202 3.60 -1.92 2.45
C GLY A 202 3.86 -1.31 1.08
N THR A 203 5.04 -0.78 0.77
CA THR A 203 5.33 -0.22 -0.58
C THR A 203 5.41 -1.29 -1.67
N GLN A 204 4.73 -1.05 -2.79
CA GLN A 204 4.77 -1.85 -4.03
C GLN A 204 5.67 -1.21 -5.10
N VAL A 205 5.69 0.11 -5.19
CA VAL A 205 6.48 0.86 -6.17
C VAL A 205 7.36 1.89 -5.46
N ILE A 206 8.64 1.91 -5.78
CA ILE A 206 9.62 2.86 -5.24
C ILE A 206 10.13 3.73 -6.38
N LEU A 207 10.00 5.05 -6.23
CA LEU A 207 10.69 6.05 -7.03
C LEU A 207 11.93 6.52 -6.26
N LEU A 208 13.10 6.00 -6.65
CA LEU A 208 14.40 6.35 -6.10
C LEU A 208 14.93 7.64 -6.75
N VAL A 209 14.74 8.77 -6.09
CA VAL A 209 15.04 10.10 -6.62
C VAL A 209 16.48 10.52 -6.24
N THR A 210 17.17 11.12 -7.20
CA THR A 210 18.51 11.72 -7.07
C THR A 210 18.55 13.04 -7.83
N ASP A 211 19.43 13.98 -7.47
CA ASP A 211 19.51 15.29 -8.14
C ASP A 211 20.51 15.37 -9.31
N SER A 212 20.83 14.21 -9.90
CA SER A 212 21.63 14.05 -11.12
C SER A 212 23.06 14.59 -11.06
N THR A 213 23.54 15.00 -9.88
CA THR A 213 24.96 15.26 -9.66
C THR A 213 25.71 13.94 -9.46
N VAL A 214 26.96 13.85 -9.94
CA VAL A 214 27.78 12.62 -9.82
C VAL A 214 27.89 12.18 -8.35
N GLU A 215 28.14 13.14 -7.45
CA GLU A 215 28.24 12.89 -6.02
C GLU A 215 26.94 12.29 -5.45
N ASN A 216 25.80 12.93 -5.70
CA ASN A 216 24.52 12.47 -5.17
C ASN A 216 24.11 11.10 -5.74
N VAL A 217 24.36 10.85 -7.03
CA VAL A 217 24.06 9.55 -7.66
C VAL A 217 24.88 8.43 -7.03
N LEU A 218 26.17 8.67 -6.77
CA LEU A 218 27.05 7.69 -6.12
C LEU A 218 26.65 7.44 -4.65
N GLN A 219 26.30 8.49 -3.90
CA GLN A 219 25.79 8.35 -2.54
C GLN A 219 24.45 7.59 -2.52
N THR A 220 23.55 7.90 -3.46
CA THR A 220 22.24 7.26 -3.59
C THR A 220 22.40 5.75 -3.82
N LYS A 221 23.34 5.36 -4.69
CA LYS A 221 23.70 3.95 -4.88
C LYS A 221 24.14 3.29 -3.59
N ARG A 222 25.09 3.91 -2.89
CA ARG A 222 25.73 3.34 -1.68
C ARG A 222 24.71 3.11 -0.56
N VAL A 223 23.79 4.04 -0.35
CA VAL A 223 22.85 3.98 0.78
C VAL A 223 21.58 3.20 0.43
N PHE A 224 20.92 3.53 -0.68
CA PHE A 224 19.55 3.08 -0.89
C PHE A 224 19.41 1.76 -1.63
N ILE A 225 20.29 1.46 -2.61
CA ILE A 225 20.11 0.26 -3.44
C ILE A 225 20.19 -1.02 -2.59
N GLY A 226 21.21 -1.14 -1.74
CA GLY A 226 21.36 -2.30 -0.86
C GLY A 226 20.22 -2.41 0.17
N MET A 227 19.84 -1.29 0.77
CA MET A 227 18.76 -1.22 1.76
C MET A 227 17.41 -1.60 1.14
N ILE A 228 17.07 -1.08 -0.04
CA ILE A 228 15.82 -1.40 -0.75
C ILE A 228 15.80 -2.87 -1.11
N LYS A 229 16.87 -3.42 -1.70
CA LYS A 229 16.94 -4.84 -2.05
C LYS A 229 16.77 -5.76 -0.84
N LYS A 230 17.30 -5.38 0.31
CA LYS A 230 17.15 -6.15 1.56
C LYS A 230 15.74 -6.03 2.16
N THR A 231 15.16 -4.83 2.14
CA THR A 231 13.89 -4.54 2.81
C THR A 231 12.67 -4.93 1.96
N LYS A 232 12.75 -4.65 0.64
CA LYS A 232 11.68 -4.72 -0.36
C LYS A 232 12.16 -5.35 -1.68
N PRO A 233 12.63 -6.61 -1.66
CA PRO A 233 13.07 -7.29 -2.88
C PRO A 233 11.97 -7.45 -3.93
N GLU A 234 10.70 -7.43 -3.51
CA GLU A 234 9.54 -7.63 -4.38
C GLU A 234 8.97 -6.34 -5.00
N ALA A 235 9.44 -5.16 -4.57
CA ALA A 235 8.94 -3.89 -5.07
C ALA A 235 9.48 -3.58 -6.47
N ILE A 236 8.68 -2.91 -7.29
CA ILE A 236 9.15 -2.31 -8.54
C ILE A 236 9.94 -1.05 -8.18
N VAL A 237 11.17 -0.92 -8.69
CA VAL A 237 12.05 0.22 -8.41
C VAL A 237 12.39 0.93 -9.70
N TYR A 238 12.04 2.20 -9.78
CA TYR A 238 12.52 3.12 -10.82
C TYR A 238 13.30 4.24 -10.17
N ALA A 239 14.38 4.67 -10.81
CA ALA A 239 15.08 5.86 -10.39
C ALA A 239 14.57 7.09 -11.15
N ILE A 240 14.60 8.24 -10.48
CA ILE A 240 14.33 9.53 -11.08
C ILE A 240 15.59 10.39 -10.99
N ALA A 241 16.20 10.66 -12.13
CA ALA A 241 17.29 11.60 -12.28
C ALA A 241 16.71 13.02 -12.37
N ASN A 242 16.49 13.65 -11.22
CA ASN A 242 15.87 14.96 -11.09
C ASN A 242 16.85 16.12 -11.32
N LYS A 243 16.32 17.33 -11.47
CA LYS A 243 17.05 18.59 -11.64
C LYS A 243 17.86 18.65 -12.95
N GLN A 244 17.26 18.16 -14.03
CA GLN A 244 17.86 18.13 -15.37
C GLN A 244 18.00 19.53 -16.00
N ASP A 245 17.38 20.54 -15.40
CA ASP A 245 17.60 21.96 -15.69
C ASP A 245 19.03 22.42 -15.36
N ARG A 246 19.75 21.69 -14.50
CA ARG A 246 21.07 22.11 -14.01
C ARG A 246 22.19 21.79 -15.01
N PRO A 247 23.21 22.67 -15.11
CA PRO A 247 24.38 22.36 -15.92
C PRO A 247 25.09 21.12 -15.37
N LYS A 248 25.60 20.27 -16.28
CA LYS A 248 26.30 19.02 -15.96
C LYS A 248 25.43 17.96 -15.25
N ALA A 249 24.11 18.08 -15.30
CA ALA A 249 23.23 17.00 -14.86
C ALA A 249 23.57 15.70 -15.61
N MET A 250 23.74 14.60 -14.88
CA MET A 250 23.93 13.29 -15.47
C MET A 250 22.66 12.88 -16.20
N SER A 251 22.81 12.36 -17.43
CA SER A 251 21.68 11.81 -18.17
C SER A 251 21.10 10.58 -17.48
N ALA A 252 19.80 10.36 -17.64
CA ALA A 252 19.11 9.18 -17.09
C ALA A 252 19.80 7.85 -17.48
N LYS A 253 20.37 7.76 -18.68
CA LYS A 253 21.13 6.58 -19.14
C LYS A 253 22.38 6.31 -18.28
N LEU A 254 23.13 7.36 -17.92
CA LEU A 254 24.30 7.20 -17.06
C LEU A 254 23.89 6.89 -15.61
N VAL A 255 22.87 7.57 -15.10
CA VAL A 255 22.34 7.31 -13.76
C VAL A 255 21.83 5.87 -13.66
N SER A 256 21.10 5.37 -14.67
CA SER A 256 20.63 3.98 -14.75
C SER A 256 21.78 2.98 -14.68
N ARG A 257 22.86 3.20 -15.43
CA ARG A 257 24.07 2.36 -15.37
C ARG A 257 24.71 2.35 -13.98
N VAL A 258 24.74 3.50 -13.30
CA VAL A 258 25.31 3.60 -11.96
C VAL A 258 24.43 2.90 -10.93
N LEU A 259 23.13 3.17 -10.91
CA LEU A 259 22.20 2.66 -9.90
C LEU A 259 21.79 1.20 -10.16
N GLY A 260 21.84 0.74 -11.41
CA GLY A 260 21.43 -0.61 -11.80
C GLY A 260 19.91 -0.81 -11.81
N VAL A 261 19.15 0.27 -12.05
CA VAL A 261 17.69 0.28 -12.18
C VAL A 261 17.27 1.18 -13.34
N ASP A 262 16.10 0.94 -13.91
CA ASP A 262 15.54 1.80 -14.96
C ASP A 262 15.39 3.23 -14.41
N THR A 263 15.79 4.22 -15.21
CA THR A 263 15.85 5.60 -14.76
C THR A 263 15.18 6.54 -15.74
N TYR A 264 14.42 7.49 -15.21
CA TYR A 264 13.79 8.55 -15.97
C TYR A 264 14.38 9.90 -15.60
N GLU A 265 14.53 10.76 -16.59
CA GLU A 265 14.93 12.15 -16.39
C GLU A 265 13.73 12.98 -15.95
N MET A 266 13.95 13.98 -15.08
CA MET A 266 12.88 14.80 -14.54
C MET A 266 13.37 16.22 -14.24
N CYS A 267 12.54 17.19 -14.54
CA CYS A 267 12.65 18.55 -14.01
C CYS A 267 11.44 18.80 -13.11
N ALA A 268 11.52 18.42 -11.83
CA ALA A 268 10.34 18.48 -10.94
C ALA A 268 9.79 19.90 -10.72
N ILE A 269 10.59 20.94 -11.02
CA ILE A 269 10.17 22.34 -10.93
C ILE A 269 9.38 22.80 -12.17
N ASP A 270 9.35 22.00 -13.24
CA ASP A 270 8.61 22.29 -14.46
C ASP A 270 7.21 21.64 -14.38
N PRO A 271 6.13 22.43 -14.31
CA PRO A 271 4.77 21.91 -14.27
C PRO A 271 4.40 21.04 -15.48
N SER A 272 5.04 21.25 -16.65
CA SER A 272 4.77 20.47 -17.86
C SER A 272 5.19 19.01 -17.73
N GLU A 273 6.11 18.69 -16.82
CA GLU A 273 6.58 17.32 -16.56
C GLU A 273 5.58 16.51 -15.69
N ARG A 274 4.46 17.11 -15.25
CA ARG A 274 3.43 16.43 -14.45
C ARG A 274 2.94 15.14 -15.10
N GLN A 275 2.55 15.19 -16.37
CA GLN A 275 2.03 14.02 -17.10
C GLN A 275 3.08 12.92 -17.24
N LYS A 276 4.35 13.31 -17.42
CA LYS A 276 5.47 12.37 -17.48
C LYS A 276 5.64 11.64 -16.15
N LEU A 277 5.61 12.38 -15.02
CA LEU A 277 5.70 11.78 -13.69
C LEU A 277 4.52 10.84 -13.38
N GLN A 278 3.30 11.24 -13.74
CA GLN A 278 2.12 10.36 -13.66
C GLN A 278 2.33 9.09 -14.51
N GLY A 279 2.80 9.23 -15.75
CA GLY A 279 3.11 8.10 -16.63
C GLY A 279 4.12 7.11 -16.04
N ILE A 280 5.17 7.60 -15.37
CA ILE A 280 6.18 6.76 -14.69
C ILE A 280 5.55 6.00 -13.52
N ILE A 281 4.71 6.66 -12.71
CA ILE A 281 3.96 6.04 -11.62
C ILE A 281 3.05 4.94 -12.18
N THR A 282 2.30 5.23 -13.24
CA THR A 282 1.43 4.29 -13.95
C THR A 282 2.18 3.07 -14.46
N GLN A 283 3.35 3.28 -15.04
CA GLN A 283 4.19 2.20 -15.53
C GLN A 283 4.65 1.29 -14.38
N GLY A 284 5.06 1.87 -13.25
CA GLY A 284 5.51 1.11 -12.08
C GLY A 284 4.38 0.28 -11.47
N ILE A 285 3.19 0.86 -11.38
CA ILE A 285 1.97 0.19 -10.90
C ILE A 285 1.59 -0.95 -11.85
N THR A 286 1.58 -0.70 -13.16
CA THR A 286 1.23 -1.72 -14.16
C THR A 286 2.22 -2.88 -14.15
N ALA A 287 3.52 -2.59 -14.02
CA ALA A 287 4.56 -3.61 -13.87
C ALA A 287 4.35 -4.46 -12.61
N TYR A 288 4.01 -3.82 -11.48
CA TYR A 288 3.70 -4.51 -10.23
C TYR A 288 2.50 -5.45 -10.42
N LEU A 289 1.38 -4.95 -10.94
CA LEU A 289 0.17 -5.75 -11.17
C LEU A 289 0.42 -6.94 -12.10
N LYS A 290 1.21 -6.75 -13.15
CA LYS A 290 1.62 -7.83 -14.06
C LYS A 290 2.46 -8.88 -13.32
N GLN A 291 3.43 -8.46 -12.51
CA GLN A 291 4.25 -9.36 -11.69
C GLN A 291 3.40 -10.20 -10.72
N GLN A 292 2.27 -9.67 -10.24
CA GLN A 292 1.37 -10.42 -9.35
C GLN A 292 0.55 -11.47 -10.09
N LYS A 293 0.01 -11.13 -11.26
CA LYS A 293 -0.72 -12.08 -12.13
C LYS A 293 0.17 -13.25 -12.58
N GLU A 294 1.42 -12.96 -12.93
CA GLU A 294 2.38 -14.01 -13.33
C GLU A 294 2.75 -14.96 -12.19
N LYS A 295 2.75 -14.47 -10.94
CA LYS A 295 2.96 -15.32 -9.75
C LYS A 295 1.75 -16.19 -9.44
N GLU A 296 0.55 -15.74 -9.78
CA GLU A 296 -0.69 -16.51 -9.58
C GLU A 296 -0.80 -17.66 -10.57
N ASN A 297 -0.44 -17.45 -11.83
CA ASN A 297 -0.50 -18.49 -12.87
C ASN A 297 0.56 -19.59 -12.75
N ARG A 298 1.48 -19.50 -11.77
CA ARG A 298 2.57 -20.46 -11.55
C ARG A 298 2.33 -21.40 -10.36
N ILE A 299 1.20 -21.24 -9.67
CA ILE A 299 0.73 -22.06 -8.55
C ILE A 299 -0.45 -22.89 -9.05
#